data_AF-A0A549T1X7-F1
#
_entry.id   AF-A0A549T1X7-F1
#
_cell.length_a   1.000
_cell.length_b   1.000
_cell.length_c   1.000
_cell.angle_alpha   90.00
_cell.angle_beta   90.00
_cell.angle_gamma   90.00
#
_symmetry.space_group_name_H-M   'P 1'
#
loop_
_entity.id
_entity.type
_entity.pdbx_description
1 polymer ?
#
loop_
_entity_poly.entity_id
_entity_poly.type
_entity_poly.pdbx_seq_one_letter_code
_entity_poly.pdbx_strand_id
1 'polypeptide(L)'
;MTGAAGRPVSLVLVRRVNAPAGRIFAAWTDPKWLVRWLIPGAGALREAVIDPRPGGAYRLEGLDPDGTRYRLCGRYIEVAPERRIALSWEYEGAAAGLCGPPTRVDVDLRPLGADACELTLTHGELKGEDAAATHRILWTICLDRLVWSLVPPPDEPAFRPSLGAIAELYGESHRSLQDAFDSRPLANALRKMMVTSTLTAEHRDFIAGRDMVFLATVDHRGFPTCSYKGGAPGFVRVLDDQTLALPSYDGNGMYLSAGNVAANAKVGLLFIDFEQPHRLRIHGAARLVRDEAELAAFPGAELLLVVKVYEAFVNCSRYVHRYQRAETSPFVPGEPRGDEMAPWKNLDVLRDALPGRDRVRREEAGSRSMTREEYLARLKRGET
;
A
#
# COMPACT_ATOMS: atom_id res chain seq x y z
N MET A 1 7.41 -55.23 10.92
CA MET A 1 7.58 -54.30 12.05
C MET A 1 6.49 -53.24 11.94
N THR A 2 5.42 -53.39 12.71
CA THR A 2 4.31 -52.44 12.79
C THR A 2 4.72 -51.30 13.72
N GLY A 3 5.07 -50.14 13.15
CA GLY A 3 5.45 -48.95 13.92
C GLY A 3 4.29 -48.50 14.81
N ALA A 4 4.54 -48.36 16.11
CA ALA A 4 3.57 -47.85 17.07
C ALA A 4 3.06 -46.47 16.63
N ALA A 5 1.75 -46.33 16.45
CA ALA A 5 1.13 -45.03 16.25
C ALA A 5 1.33 -44.21 17.54
N GLY A 6 2.22 -43.22 17.50
CA GLY A 6 2.48 -42.33 18.62
C GLY A 6 1.18 -41.66 19.09
N ARG A 7 1.03 -41.52 20.41
CA ARG A 7 -0.14 -40.89 21.04
C ARG A 7 -0.33 -39.48 20.45
N PRO A 8 -1.57 -39.06 20.11
CA PRO A 8 -1.81 -37.73 19.58
C PRO A 8 -1.37 -36.66 20.59
N VAL A 9 -0.68 -35.65 20.09
CA VAL A 9 -0.16 -34.53 20.90
C VAL A 9 -0.85 -33.23 20.50
N SER A 10 -0.74 -32.21 21.34
CA SER A 10 -1.26 -30.87 21.08
C SER A 10 -0.17 -29.83 21.33
N LEU A 11 -0.19 -28.75 20.55
CA LEU A 11 0.58 -27.55 20.85
C LEU A 11 -0.35 -26.42 21.25
N VAL A 12 0.13 -25.55 22.13
CA VAL A 12 -0.57 -24.35 22.56
C VAL A 12 0.34 -23.14 22.35
N LEU A 13 -0.21 -22.07 21.78
CA LEU A 13 0.45 -20.80 21.58
C LEU A 13 -0.44 -19.70 22.13
N VAL A 14 0.13 -18.86 23.00
CA VAL A 14 -0.56 -17.68 23.54
C VAL A 14 0.10 -16.43 22.98
N ARG A 15 -0.73 -15.46 22.57
CA ARG A 15 -0.29 -14.15 22.08
C ARG A 15 -1.16 -13.06 22.67
N ARG A 16 -0.52 -11.99 23.16
CA ARG A 16 -1.19 -10.72 23.38
C ARG A 16 -1.20 -9.96 22.06
N VAL A 17 -2.39 -9.53 21.64
CA VAL A 17 -2.60 -8.79 20.40
C VAL A 17 -3.20 -7.44 20.75
N ASN A 18 -2.60 -6.37 20.25
CA ASN A 18 -3.09 -4.99 20.44
C ASN A 18 -4.18 -4.67 19.40
N ALA A 19 -5.28 -5.43 19.46
CA ALA A 19 -6.49 -5.21 18.68
C ALA A 19 -7.73 -5.70 19.47
N PRO A 20 -8.91 -5.13 19.24
CA PRO A 20 -10.17 -5.64 19.80
C PRO A 20 -10.44 -7.08 19.34
N ALA A 21 -11.10 -7.86 20.20
CA ALA A 21 -11.45 -9.26 19.90
C ALA A 21 -12.27 -9.40 18.62
N GLY A 22 -13.21 -8.48 18.34
CA GLY A 22 -13.97 -8.46 17.09
C GLY A 22 -13.11 -8.33 15.83
N ARG A 23 -12.01 -7.58 15.89
CA ARG A 23 -11.08 -7.47 14.75
C ARG A 23 -10.26 -8.75 14.54
N ILE A 24 -9.82 -9.36 15.63
CA ILE A 24 -9.13 -10.66 15.57
C ILE A 24 -10.09 -11.72 15.03
N PHE A 25 -11.32 -11.75 15.54
CA PHE A 25 -12.37 -12.67 15.09
C PHE A 25 -12.63 -12.53 13.58
N ALA A 26 -12.81 -11.29 13.09
CA ALA A 26 -12.97 -11.02 11.66
C ALA A 26 -11.78 -11.55 10.83
N ALA A 27 -10.57 -11.55 11.38
CA ALA A 27 -9.40 -12.06 10.67
C ALA A 27 -9.44 -13.57 10.37
N TRP A 28 -10.28 -14.32 11.09
CA TRP A 28 -10.52 -15.75 10.92
C TRP A 28 -11.85 -16.07 10.21
N THR A 29 -12.75 -15.09 10.06
CA THR A 29 -14.11 -15.30 9.54
C THR A 29 -14.46 -14.44 8.32
N ASP A 30 -13.54 -13.61 7.83
CA ASP A 30 -13.71 -12.86 6.57
C ASP A 30 -12.53 -13.19 5.63
N PRO A 31 -12.80 -13.66 4.40
CA PRO A 31 -11.77 -14.06 3.46
C PRO A 31 -10.78 -12.94 3.12
N LYS A 32 -11.21 -11.66 3.20
CA LYS A 32 -10.35 -10.49 2.93
C LYS A 32 -9.17 -10.41 3.89
N TRP A 33 -9.35 -10.86 5.13
CA TRP A 33 -8.29 -10.88 6.12
C TRP A 33 -7.47 -12.16 6.07
N LEU A 34 -8.16 -13.29 5.89
CA LEU A 34 -7.60 -14.63 6.05
C LEU A 34 -6.42 -14.88 5.09
N VAL A 35 -6.54 -14.39 3.85
CA VAL A 35 -5.49 -14.46 2.81
C VAL A 35 -4.22 -13.68 3.15
N ARG A 36 -4.26 -12.76 4.13
CA ARG A 36 -3.13 -11.86 4.46
C ARG A 36 -2.12 -12.49 5.41
N TRP A 37 -2.53 -13.52 6.17
CA TRP A 37 -1.72 -14.01 7.29
C TRP A 37 -1.67 -15.54 7.43
N LEU A 38 -2.72 -16.28 7.03
CA LEU A 38 -2.79 -17.74 7.21
C LEU A 38 -2.04 -18.47 6.08
N ILE A 39 -0.76 -18.18 5.97
CA ILE A 39 0.13 -18.68 4.92
C ILE A 39 1.19 -19.56 5.60
N PRO A 40 1.20 -20.88 5.39
CA PRO A 40 2.27 -21.73 5.86
C PRO A 40 3.60 -21.36 5.17
N GLY A 41 4.67 -21.16 5.96
CA GLY A 41 6.01 -20.96 5.40
C GLY A 41 6.13 -19.70 4.53
N ALA A 42 6.79 -19.83 3.37
CA ALA A 42 7.10 -18.73 2.46
C ALA A 42 6.13 -18.60 1.26
N GLY A 43 5.03 -19.38 1.23
CA GLY A 43 4.09 -19.36 0.13
C GLY A 43 3.21 -18.11 0.06
N ALA A 44 2.16 -18.16 -0.75
CA ALA A 44 1.11 -17.15 -0.82
C ALA A 44 -0.26 -17.80 -1.03
N LEU A 45 -1.30 -17.30 -0.36
CA LEU A 45 -2.69 -17.68 -0.64
C LEU A 45 -3.20 -16.90 -1.87
N ARG A 46 -3.89 -17.61 -2.78
CA ARG A 46 -4.47 -17.06 -4.01
C ARG A 46 -5.99 -16.92 -3.92
N GLU A 47 -6.63 -17.88 -3.27
CA GLU A 47 -8.07 -17.93 -3.14
C GLU A 47 -8.44 -18.42 -1.73
N ALA A 48 -9.49 -17.82 -1.16
CA ALA A 48 -10.09 -18.25 0.09
C ALA A 48 -11.61 -18.25 -0.06
N VAL A 49 -12.21 -19.43 0.06
CA VAL A 49 -13.65 -19.62 0.12
C VAL A 49 -13.99 -20.16 1.49
N ILE A 50 -14.79 -19.42 2.26
CA ILE A 50 -15.12 -19.75 3.64
C ILE A 50 -16.62 -19.56 3.92
N ASP A 51 -17.16 -20.40 4.79
CA ASP A 51 -18.54 -20.32 5.32
C ASP A 51 -18.47 -20.36 6.86
N PRO A 52 -18.30 -19.20 7.53
CA PRO A 52 -17.95 -19.11 8.95
C PRO A 52 -19.16 -19.33 9.86
N ARG A 53 -19.70 -20.54 9.82
CA ARG A 53 -20.77 -21.04 10.70
C ARG A 53 -20.47 -22.50 11.08
N PRO A 54 -20.99 -23.02 12.20
CA PRO A 54 -20.84 -24.44 12.53
C PRO A 54 -21.27 -25.35 11.36
N GLY A 55 -20.40 -26.28 10.98
CA GLY A 55 -20.54 -27.19 9.84
C GLY A 55 -20.16 -26.60 8.46
N GLY A 56 -20.00 -25.28 8.38
CA GLY A 56 -19.60 -24.57 7.16
C GLY A 56 -18.19 -24.95 6.72
N ALA A 57 -18.02 -25.16 5.41
CA ALA A 57 -16.74 -25.59 4.85
C ALA A 57 -15.83 -24.39 4.58
N TYR A 58 -14.52 -24.62 4.61
CA TYR A 58 -13.55 -23.68 4.11
C TYR A 58 -12.52 -24.37 3.20
N ARG A 59 -12.01 -23.62 2.24
CA ARG A 59 -10.96 -24.04 1.32
C ARG A 59 -10.11 -22.83 0.95
N LEU A 60 -8.80 -22.97 1.16
CA LEU A 60 -7.79 -21.98 0.85
C LEU A 60 -6.79 -22.63 -0.10
N GLU A 61 -6.52 -21.98 -1.23
CA GLU A 61 -5.55 -22.46 -2.20
C GLU A 61 -4.34 -21.52 -2.25
N GLY A 62 -3.14 -22.10 -2.22
CA GLY A 62 -1.89 -21.35 -2.20
C GLY A 62 -0.80 -21.95 -3.08
N LEU A 63 0.27 -21.19 -3.22
CA LEU A 63 1.48 -21.55 -3.96
C LEU A 63 2.71 -21.39 -3.06
N ASP A 64 3.59 -22.37 -3.06
CA ASP A 64 4.95 -22.23 -2.54
C ASP A 64 5.83 -21.37 -3.49
N PRO A 65 6.99 -20.87 -3.03
CA PRO A 65 7.87 -20.04 -3.86
C PRO A 65 8.36 -20.70 -5.15
N ASP A 66 8.37 -22.03 -5.21
CA ASP A 66 8.74 -22.82 -6.39
C ASP A 66 7.55 -23.06 -7.35
N GLY A 67 6.38 -22.48 -7.06
CA GLY A 67 5.15 -22.64 -7.83
C GLY A 67 4.33 -23.89 -7.48
N THR A 68 4.77 -24.70 -6.51
CA THR A 68 4.02 -25.88 -6.08
C THR A 68 2.71 -25.47 -5.41
N ARG A 69 1.60 -26.11 -5.78
CA ARG A 69 0.29 -25.84 -5.19
C ARG A 69 0.14 -26.55 -3.84
N TYR A 70 -0.48 -25.86 -2.89
CA TYR A 70 -1.01 -26.45 -1.68
C TYR A 70 -2.45 -25.99 -1.43
N ARG A 71 -3.17 -26.77 -0.63
CA ARG A 71 -4.52 -26.46 -0.17
C ARG A 71 -4.63 -26.67 1.34
N LEU A 72 -5.29 -25.73 1.99
CA LEU A 72 -5.81 -25.89 3.35
C LEU A 72 -7.32 -26.01 3.27
N CYS A 73 -7.90 -27.01 3.89
CA CYS A 73 -9.34 -27.20 3.91
C CYS A 73 -9.83 -27.76 5.24
N GLY A 74 -11.14 -27.71 5.42
CA GLY A 74 -11.79 -28.24 6.61
C GLY A 74 -13.18 -27.67 6.80
N ARG A 75 -13.67 -27.74 8.03
CA ARG A 75 -14.97 -27.22 8.44
C ARG A 75 -14.84 -26.44 9.74
N TYR A 76 -15.59 -25.35 9.85
CA TYR A 76 -15.82 -24.71 11.12
C TYR A 76 -16.65 -25.65 12.01
N ILE A 77 -16.12 -25.99 13.18
CA ILE A 77 -16.78 -26.82 14.18
C ILE A 77 -17.58 -25.92 15.13
N GLU A 78 -17.00 -24.80 15.53
CA GLU A 78 -17.60 -23.82 16.41
C GLU A 78 -17.27 -22.40 15.94
N VAL A 79 -18.25 -21.50 15.98
CA VAL A 79 -18.07 -20.09 15.65
C VAL A 79 -18.87 -19.27 16.66
N ALA A 80 -18.19 -18.78 17.69
CA ALA A 80 -18.75 -17.93 18.74
C ALA A 80 -18.18 -16.51 18.59
N PRO A 81 -18.98 -15.53 18.12
CA PRO A 81 -18.53 -14.16 17.87
C PRO A 81 -17.68 -13.58 18.99
N GLU A 82 -16.51 -13.05 18.60
CA GLU A 82 -15.52 -12.38 19.46
C GLU A 82 -14.97 -13.22 20.63
N ARG A 83 -15.26 -14.52 20.67
CA ARG A 83 -14.91 -15.39 21.79
C ARG A 83 -14.14 -16.64 21.38
N ARG A 84 -14.63 -17.39 20.40
CA ARG A 84 -14.06 -18.70 20.08
C ARG A 84 -14.30 -19.09 18.62
N ILE A 85 -13.30 -19.72 18.03
CA ILE A 85 -13.38 -20.34 16.72
C ILE A 85 -12.73 -21.71 16.84
N ALA A 86 -13.43 -22.76 16.39
CA ALA A 86 -12.85 -24.09 16.25
C ALA A 86 -13.07 -24.60 14.83
N LEU A 87 -12.04 -25.22 14.25
CA LEU A 87 -12.10 -25.76 12.90
C LEU A 87 -11.33 -27.07 12.79
N SER A 88 -11.78 -27.95 11.90
CA SER A 88 -10.96 -29.06 11.44
C SER A 88 -9.89 -28.53 10.49
N TRP A 89 -8.72 -29.13 10.50
CA TRP A 89 -7.56 -28.69 9.74
C TRP A 89 -7.00 -29.83 8.90
N GLU A 90 -6.98 -29.61 7.58
CA GLU A 90 -6.40 -30.54 6.61
C GLU A 90 -5.48 -29.76 5.68
N TYR A 91 -4.32 -30.36 5.38
CA TYR A 91 -3.34 -29.83 4.45
C TYR A 91 -3.10 -30.84 3.33
N GLU A 92 -3.20 -30.36 2.09
CA GLU A 92 -2.82 -31.08 0.88
C GLU A 92 -1.69 -30.31 0.20
N GLY A 93 -0.51 -30.90 0.06
CA GLY A 93 0.61 -30.25 -0.62
C GLY A 93 1.93 -31.01 -0.45
N ALA A 94 3.03 -30.40 -0.91
CA ALA A 94 4.36 -31.05 -0.90
C ALA A 94 5.01 -31.14 0.49
N ALA A 95 4.56 -30.34 1.46
CA ALA A 95 5.06 -30.36 2.83
C ALA A 95 4.55 -31.59 3.59
N ALA A 96 5.21 -32.74 3.41
CA ALA A 96 4.79 -34.03 3.96
C ALA A 96 4.59 -34.03 5.49
N GLY A 97 5.30 -33.16 6.24
CA GLY A 97 5.13 -33.00 7.69
C GLY A 97 3.81 -32.34 8.13
N LEU A 98 3.05 -31.78 7.18
CA LEU A 98 1.72 -31.19 7.41
C LEU A 98 0.59 -32.09 6.90
N CYS A 99 0.90 -33.01 5.99
CA CYS A 99 -0.06 -33.97 5.47
C CYS A 99 -0.43 -34.99 6.55
N GLY A 100 -1.71 -35.35 6.63
CA GLY A 100 -2.20 -36.29 7.62
C GLY A 100 -3.71 -36.38 7.64
N PRO A 101 -4.28 -37.17 8.57
CA PRO A 101 -5.71 -37.12 8.85
C PRO A 101 -6.10 -35.71 9.34
N PRO A 102 -7.40 -35.34 9.26
CA PRO A 102 -7.89 -34.10 9.80
C PRO A 102 -7.50 -33.94 11.27
N THR A 103 -7.01 -32.75 11.62
CA THR A 103 -6.68 -32.35 12.99
C THR A 103 -7.62 -31.24 13.44
N ARG A 104 -7.46 -30.75 14.67
CA ARG A 104 -8.33 -29.71 15.24
C ARG A 104 -7.54 -28.48 15.66
N VAL A 105 -8.01 -27.31 15.26
CA VAL A 105 -7.50 -26.01 15.70
C VAL A 105 -8.58 -25.26 16.47
N ASP A 106 -8.28 -24.87 17.70
CA ASP A 106 -9.10 -24.02 18.55
C ASP A 106 -8.41 -22.66 18.74
N VAL A 107 -9.18 -21.58 18.62
CA VAL A 107 -8.76 -20.20 18.82
C VAL A 107 -9.68 -19.58 19.85
N ASP A 108 -9.16 -19.35 21.04
CA ASP A 108 -9.86 -18.69 22.14
C ASP A 108 -9.40 -17.23 22.26
N LEU A 109 -10.37 -16.32 22.33
CA LEU A 109 -10.17 -14.88 22.42
C LEU A 109 -10.64 -14.38 23.78
N ARG A 110 -9.70 -13.86 24.58
CA ARG A 110 -9.98 -13.24 25.87
C ARG A 110 -9.68 -11.73 25.80
N PRO A 111 -10.72 -10.87 25.73
CA PRO A 111 -10.52 -9.42 25.77
C PRO A 111 -9.77 -8.99 27.03
N LEU A 112 -8.76 -8.14 26.87
CA LEU A 112 -7.99 -7.52 27.96
C LEU A 112 -8.32 -6.03 28.14
N GLY A 113 -9.21 -5.49 27.30
CA GLY A 113 -9.61 -4.09 27.23
C GLY A 113 -10.27 -3.78 25.88
N ALA A 114 -10.49 -2.50 25.58
CA ALA A 114 -11.08 -2.07 24.30
C ALA A 114 -10.17 -2.37 23.09
N ASP A 115 -8.85 -2.22 23.25
CA ASP A 115 -7.88 -2.30 22.15
C ASP A 115 -6.87 -3.45 22.31
N ALA A 116 -7.15 -4.42 23.18
CA ALA A 116 -6.24 -5.54 23.43
C ALA A 116 -7.00 -6.83 23.73
N CYS A 117 -6.46 -7.94 23.24
CA CYS A 117 -6.99 -9.28 23.43
C CYS A 117 -5.84 -10.27 23.59
N GLU A 118 -6.03 -11.27 24.44
CA GLU A 118 -5.21 -12.47 24.45
C GLU A 118 -5.83 -13.49 23.49
N LEU A 119 -5.04 -13.98 22.54
CA LEU A 119 -5.38 -15.08 21.65
C LEU A 119 -4.65 -16.32 22.13
N THR A 120 -5.38 -17.40 22.36
CA THR A 120 -4.83 -18.73 22.62
C THR A 120 -5.17 -19.64 21.45
N LEU A 121 -4.15 -20.11 20.74
CA LEU A 121 -4.28 -21.10 19.66
C LEU A 121 -3.86 -22.47 20.19
N THR A 122 -4.74 -23.45 20.06
CA THR A 122 -4.45 -24.85 20.35
C THR A 122 -4.59 -25.66 19.06
N HIS A 123 -3.54 -26.37 18.65
CA HIS A 123 -3.61 -27.33 17.55
C HIS A 123 -3.40 -28.74 18.12
N GLY A 124 -4.48 -29.52 18.14
CA GLY A 124 -4.52 -30.88 18.68
C GLY A 124 -4.53 -31.96 17.62
N GLU A 125 -4.56 -33.22 18.07
CA GLU A 125 -4.63 -34.42 17.23
C GLU A 125 -3.41 -34.64 16.30
N LEU A 126 -2.27 -34.01 16.62
CA LEU A 126 -1.05 -34.10 15.84
C LEU A 126 -0.34 -35.45 16.04
N LYS A 127 0.26 -35.97 14.96
CA LYS A 127 0.91 -37.29 14.89
C LYS A 127 2.32 -37.29 15.51
N GLY A 128 2.41 -36.94 16.80
CA GLY A 128 3.66 -36.96 17.58
C GLY A 128 4.40 -35.61 17.63
N GLU A 129 5.47 -35.59 18.43
CA GLU A 129 6.21 -34.38 18.80
C GLU A 129 6.83 -33.63 17.61
N ASP A 130 7.33 -34.33 16.59
CA ASP A 130 7.93 -33.70 15.40
C ASP A 130 6.91 -32.89 14.59
N ALA A 131 5.68 -33.41 14.47
CA ALA A 131 4.57 -32.72 13.85
C ALA A 131 4.16 -31.50 14.68
N ALA A 132 4.13 -31.62 16.03
CA ALA A 132 3.86 -30.49 16.92
C ALA A 132 4.95 -29.41 16.84
N ALA A 133 6.22 -29.78 16.74
CA ALA A 133 7.33 -28.84 16.59
C ALA A 133 7.23 -28.07 15.26
N THR A 134 6.93 -28.78 14.16
CA THR A 134 6.76 -28.17 12.84
C THR A 134 5.58 -27.21 12.82
N HIS A 135 4.42 -27.62 13.32
CA HIS A 135 3.25 -26.75 13.40
C HIS A 135 3.47 -25.57 14.35
N ARG A 136 4.25 -25.72 15.43
CA ARG A 136 4.58 -24.61 16.34
C ARG A 136 5.36 -23.51 15.62
N ILE A 137 6.32 -23.89 14.77
CA ILE A 137 7.09 -22.94 13.95
C ILE A 137 6.16 -22.24 12.97
N LEU A 138 5.34 -22.99 12.22
CA LEU A 138 4.45 -22.42 11.22
C LEU A 138 3.37 -21.53 11.83
N TRP A 139 2.74 -21.95 12.93
CA TRP A 139 1.76 -21.13 13.63
C TRP A 139 2.39 -19.88 14.23
N THR A 140 3.63 -19.94 14.70
CA THR A 140 4.36 -18.73 15.15
C THR A 140 4.46 -17.72 14.01
N ILE A 141 4.87 -18.16 12.81
CA ILE A 141 4.96 -17.31 11.62
C ILE A 141 3.58 -16.75 11.24
N CYS A 142 2.54 -17.60 11.18
CA CYS A 142 1.18 -17.16 10.85
C CYS A 142 0.62 -16.16 11.87
N LEU A 143 0.82 -16.39 13.17
CA LEU A 143 0.33 -15.49 14.22
C LEU A 143 1.09 -14.17 14.25
N ASP A 144 2.40 -14.15 13.95
CA ASP A 144 3.14 -12.91 13.79
C ASP A 144 2.62 -12.10 12.59
N ARG A 145 2.32 -12.77 11.46
CA ARG A 145 1.66 -12.16 10.30
C ARG A 145 0.26 -11.67 10.62
N LEU A 146 -0.50 -12.40 11.43
CA LEU A 146 -1.84 -11.99 11.87
C LEU A 146 -1.74 -10.64 12.57
N VAL A 147 -0.87 -10.52 13.58
CA VAL A 147 -0.66 -9.28 14.33
C VAL A 147 -0.31 -8.11 13.40
N TRP A 148 0.55 -8.33 12.40
CA TRP A 148 0.87 -7.30 11.41
C TRP A 148 -0.29 -6.96 10.49
N SER A 149 -1.07 -7.96 10.07
CA SER A 149 -2.16 -7.78 9.11
C SER A 149 -3.30 -6.94 9.67
N LEU A 150 -3.50 -6.95 11.00
CA LEU A 150 -4.54 -6.19 11.70
C LEU A 150 -4.33 -4.67 11.69
N VAL A 151 -3.20 -4.19 11.16
CA VAL A 151 -2.88 -2.77 11.02
C VAL A 151 -2.32 -2.50 9.62
N PRO A 152 -3.00 -1.68 8.78
CA PRO A 152 -4.22 -0.94 9.05
C PRO A 152 -5.54 -1.76 8.89
N PRO A 153 -6.73 -1.24 9.28
CA PRO A 153 -8.04 -1.87 9.05
C PRO A 153 -8.24 -2.31 7.59
N PRO A 154 -9.20 -3.21 7.29
CA PRO A 154 -9.41 -3.76 5.95
C PRO A 154 -10.03 -2.72 5.00
N ASP A 155 -10.65 -1.69 5.57
CA ASP A 155 -11.16 -0.50 4.90
C ASP A 155 -10.08 0.59 4.72
N GLU A 156 -8.85 0.32 5.19
CA GLU A 156 -7.65 1.10 4.86
C GLU A 156 -6.81 0.32 3.83
N PRO A 157 -6.28 0.99 2.80
CA PRO A 157 -5.68 0.35 1.66
C PRO A 157 -4.47 -0.54 2.00
N ALA A 158 -4.57 -1.78 1.53
CA ALA A 158 -3.67 -2.89 1.76
C ALA A 158 -2.26 -2.67 1.17
N PHE A 159 -1.35 -2.05 1.94
CA PHE A 159 0.09 -2.33 1.84
C PHE A 159 0.89 -1.74 3.02
N ARG A 160 1.44 -2.63 3.86
CA ARG A 160 2.69 -2.37 4.57
C ARG A 160 3.71 -3.33 3.96
N PRO A 161 4.74 -2.88 3.24
CA PRO A 161 5.86 -3.74 3.00
C PRO A 161 6.46 -4.06 4.37
N SER A 162 6.90 -5.31 4.54
CA SER A 162 7.75 -5.68 5.67
C SER A 162 8.99 -4.78 5.66
N LEU A 163 9.79 -4.84 6.72
CA LEU A 163 11.16 -4.30 6.78
C LEU A 163 12.11 -4.78 5.63
N GLY A 164 11.58 -5.38 4.55
CA GLY A 164 12.25 -5.82 3.33
C GLY A 164 11.65 -5.30 2.02
N ALA A 165 11.05 -4.09 1.94
CA ALA A 165 10.67 -3.47 0.65
C ALA A 165 11.80 -3.57 -0.40
N ILE A 166 13.04 -3.35 0.06
CA ILE A 166 14.26 -3.52 -0.75
C ILE A 166 14.49 -4.98 -1.15
N ALA A 167 14.21 -5.95 -0.28
CA ALA A 167 14.44 -7.38 -0.55
C ALA A 167 13.47 -7.94 -1.59
N GLU A 168 12.23 -7.43 -1.63
CA GLU A 168 11.15 -7.89 -2.51
C GLU A 168 10.96 -7.07 -3.79
N LEU A 169 11.87 -6.14 -4.11
CA LEU A 169 11.81 -5.29 -5.30
C LEU A 169 11.57 -6.06 -6.62
N TYR A 170 12.05 -7.31 -6.71
CA TYR A 170 11.92 -8.14 -7.91
C TYR A 170 11.10 -9.40 -7.63
N GLY A 171 9.84 -9.40 -8.09
CA GLY A 171 9.01 -10.62 -8.17
C GLY A 171 9.45 -11.60 -9.27
N GLU A 172 8.78 -12.76 -9.34
CA GLU A 172 9.11 -13.88 -10.23
C GLU A 172 9.22 -13.49 -11.72
N SER A 173 8.28 -12.71 -12.26
CA SER A 173 8.34 -12.27 -13.66
C SER A 173 9.56 -11.39 -13.96
N HIS A 174 9.99 -10.55 -13.01
CA HIS A 174 11.23 -9.78 -13.14
C HIS A 174 12.43 -10.72 -13.17
N ARG A 175 12.42 -11.74 -12.32
CA ARG A 175 13.50 -12.72 -12.23
C ARG A 175 13.61 -13.55 -13.49
N SER A 176 12.49 -14.01 -14.05
CA SER A 176 12.46 -14.72 -15.33
C SER A 176 13.11 -13.90 -16.45
N LEU A 177 12.76 -12.61 -16.57
CA LEU A 177 13.41 -11.72 -17.54
C LEU A 177 14.89 -11.50 -17.24
N GLN A 178 15.24 -11.29 -15.97
CA GLN A 178 16.64 -11.12 -15.58
C GLN A 178 17.50 -12.34 -15.94
N ASP A 179 16.98 -13.55 -15.72
CA ASP A 179 17.66 -14.79 -16.07
C ASP A 179 17.75 -14.95 -17.60
N ALA A 180 16.67 -14.65 -18.34
CA ALA A 180 16.66 -14.69 -19.81
C ALA A 180 17.67 -13.73 -20.46
N PHE A 181 18.00 -12.62 -19.79
CA PHE A 181 18.98 -11.64 -20.23
C PHE A 181 20.30 -11.68 -19.43
N ASP A 182 20.55 -12.76 -18.68
CA ASP A 182 21.76 -12.96 -17.85
C ASP A 182 22.16 -11.74 -16.99
N SER A 183 21.16 -11.08 -16.42
CA SER A 183 21.29 -9.81 -15.71
C SER A 183 20.92 -9.90 -14.23
N ARG A 184 20.57 -11.08 -13.72
CA ARG A 184 20.20 -11.27 -12.30
C ARG A 184 21.32 -10.85 -11.33
N PRO A 185 22.60 -11.17 -11.54
CA PRO A 185 23.68 -10.68 -10.66
C PRO A 185 23.78 -9.15 -10.65
N LEU A 186 23.68 -8.52 -11.83
CA LEU A 186 23.68 -7.06 -11.98
C LEU A 186 22.48 -6.43 -11.25
N ALA A 187 21.27 -6.96 -11.44
CA ALA A 187 20.06 -6.48 -10.79
C ALA A 187 20.16 -6.54 -9.25
N ASN A 188 20.76 -7.60 -8.71
CA ASN A 188 21.01 -7.75 -7.28
C ASN A 188 22.05 -6.75 -6.75
N ALA A 189 23.13 -6.52 -7.50
CA ALA A 189 24.15 -5.53 -7.16
C ALA A 189 23.57 -4.10 -7.15
N LEU A 190 22.84 -3.72 -8.20
CA LEU A 190 22.18 -2.42 -8.30
C LEU A 190 21.17 -2.19 -7.19
N ARG A 191 20.35 -3.20 -6.86
CA ARG A 191 19.41 -3.13 -5.74
C ARG A 191 20.12 -2.85 -4.41
N LYS A 192 21.23 -3.56 -4.14
CA LYS A 192 22.02 -3.37 -2.92
C LYS A 192 22.64 -1.97 -2.84
N MET A 193 23.05 -1.41 -3.98
CA MET A 193 23.75 -0.13 -4.03
C MET A 193 22.82 1.09 -4.07
N MET A 194 21.66 0.97 -4.70
CA MET A 194 20.86 2.14 -5.11
C MET A 194 19.50 2.26 -4.41
N VAL A 195 19.07 1.26 -3.64
CA VAL A 195 17.74 1.21 -3.04
C VAL A 195 17.86 1.27 -1.52
N THR A 196 17.12 2.19 -0.90
CA THR A 196 17.07 2.40 0.56
C THR A 196 15.62 2.54 1.03
N SER A 197 15.37 2.28 2.32
CA SER A 197 14.07 2.42 2.97
C SER A 197 13.90 3.75 3.72
N THR A 198 14.91 4.61 3.63
CA THR A 198 14.95 5.93 4.27
C THR A 198 15.48 6.99 3.30
N LEU A 199 15.08 8.24 3.51
CA LEU A 199 15.55 9.40 2.79
C LEU A 199 16.84 9.90 3.42
N THR A 200 17.95 9.76 2.69
CA THR A 200 19.25 10.30 3.07
C THR A 200 19.24 11.83 2.99
N ALA A 201 20.28 12.48 3.52
CA ALA A 201 20.47 13.93 3.35
C ALA A 201 20.46 14.34 1.87
N GLU A 202 21.17 13.59 1.01
CA GLU A 202 21.18 13.84 -0.44
C GLU A 202 19.78 13.74 -1.07
N HIS A 203 18.95 12.77 -0.64
CA HIS A 203 17.57 12.67 -1.12
C HIS A 203 16.74 13.89 -0.70
N ARG A 204 16.90 14.35 0.54
CA ARG A 204 16.19 15.51 1.08
C ARG A 204 16.55 16.78 0.30
N ASP A 205 17.84 17.01 0.09
CA ASP A 205 18.34 18.17 -0.66
C ASP A 205 17.86 18.13 -2.11
N PHE A 206 17.91 16.95 -2.73
CA PHE A 206 17.40 16.75 -4.08
C PHE A 206 15.91 17.09 -4.19
N ILE A 207 15.07 16.54 -3.30
CA ILE A 207 13.62 16.79 -3.27
C ILE A 207 13.33 18.28 -3.01
N ALA A 208 14.04 18.90 -2.06
CA ALA A 208 13.89 20.32 -1.74
C ALA A 208 14.24 21.24 -2.92
N GLY A 209 15.14 20.80 -3.80
CA GLY A 209 15.49 21.51 -5.02
C GLY A 209 14.55 21.29 -6.21
N ARG A 210 13.45 20.53 -6.07
CA ARG A 210 12.49 20.28 -7.16
C ARG A 210 11.24 21.15 -7.06
N ASP A 211 10.82 21.65 -8.20
CA ASP A 211 9.57 22.39 -8.42
C ASP A 211 8.48 21.52 -9.08
N MET A 212 8.80 20.25 -9.39
CA MET A 212 7.86 19.30 -9.97
C MET A 212 8.10 17.85 -9.51
N VAL A 213 7.04 17.05 -9.54
CA VAL A 213 7.09 15.59 -9.35
C VAL A 213 6.03 14.90 -10.22
N PHE A 214 6.35 13.72 -10.74
CA PHE A 214 5.36 12.84 -11.36
C PHE A 214 4.83 11.88 -10.30
N LEU A 215 3.52 11.91 -10.09
CA LEU A 215 2.81 11.06 -9.13
C LEU A 215 2.06 9.96 -9.87
N ALA A 216 2.43 8.72 -9.58
CA ALA A 216 1.71 7.52 -9.98
C ALA A 216 0.75 7.08 -8.87
N THR A 217 -0.51 6.81 -9.22
CA THR A 217 -1.54 6.23 -8.34
C THR A 217 -2.32 5.17 -9.10
N VAL A 218 -3.03 4.28 -8.41
CA VAL A 218 -3.82 3.21 -9.06
C VAL A 218 -5.30 3.50 -8.86
N ASP A 219 -6.07 3.51 -9.95
CA ASP A 219 -7.51 3.74 -9.88
C ASP A 219 -8.27 2.48 -9.42
N HIS A 220 -9.56 2.64 -9.13
CA HIS A 220 -10.44 1.55 -8.69
C HIS A 220 -10.62 0.43 -9.73
N ARG A 221 -10.22 0.63 -10.99
CA ARG A 221 -10.27 -0.36 -12.07
C ARG A 221 -8.94 -1.11 -12.20
N GLY A 222 -7.94 -0.74 -11.39
CA GLY A 222 -6.60 -1.31 -11.44
C GLY A 222 -5.68 -0.67 -12.49
N PHE A 223 -6.09 0.42 -13.14
CA PHE A 223 -5.21 1.13 -14.07
C PHE A 223 -4.22 2.02 -13.30
N PRO A 224 -2.92 1.96 -13.63
CA PRO A 224 -2.00 2.99 -13.18
C PRO A 224 -2.32 4.31 -13.87
N THR A 225 -2.30 5.39 -13.10
CA THR A 225 -2.45 6.76 -13.58
C THR A 225 -1.16 7.51 -13.25
N CYS A 226 -0.79 8.50 -14.07
CA CYS A 226 0.37 9.35 -13.86
C CYS A 226 -0.05 10.81 -13.97
N SER A 227 0.31 11.62 -12.98
CA SER A 227 -0.03 13.04 -12.92
C SER A 227 1.23 13.87 -12.69
N TYR A 228 1.39 14.94 -13.46
CA TYR A 228 2.32 16.01 -13.12
C TYR A 228 1.78 16.80 -11.93
N LYS A 229 2.65 17.12 -10.96
CA LYS A 229 2.38 18.01 -9.84
C LYS A 229 3.51 19.04 -9.79
N GLY A 230 3.15 20.31 -9.82
CA GLY A 230 4.11 21.43 -9.79
C GLY A 230 3.87 22.35 -8.60
N GLY A 231 4.90 23.09 -8.21
CA GLY A 231 4.88 24.08 -7.14
C GLY A 231 6.19 24.88 -7.10
N ALA A 232 6.39 25.66 -6.05
CA ALA A 232 7.70 26.29 -5.81
C ALA A 232 8.76 25.22 -5.52
N PRO A 233 10.06 25.49 -5.74
CA PRO A 233 11.13 24.63 -5.24
C PRO A 233 10.91 24.27 -3.76
N GLY A 234 10.85 22.96 -3.46
CA GLY A 234 10.62 22.47 -2.10
C GLY A 234 9.14 22.41 -1.68
N PHE A 235 8.21 22.54 -2.63
CA PHE A 235 6.78 22.35 -2.35
C PHE A 235 6.45 20.95 -1.80
N VAL A 236 7.21 19.93 -2.23
CA VAL A 236 7.22 18.63 -1.54
C VAL A 236 8.18 18.72 -0.37
N ARG A 237 7.65 18.59 0.84
CA ARG A 237 8.46 18.68 2.07
C ARG A 237 8.75 17.30 2.62
N VAL A 238 10.02 17.06 2.96
CA VAL A 238 10.40 15.86 3.71
C VAL A 238 10.24 16.16 5.20
N LEU A 239 9.30 15.47 5.85
CA LEU A 239 8.96 15.69 7.27
C LEU A 239 9.92 14.93 8.20
N ASP A 240 10.30 13.70 7.82
CA ASP A 240 11.23 12.85 8.55
C ASP A 240 11.91 11.84 7.60
N ASP A 241 12.76 10.94 8.12
CA ASP A 241 13.57 10.03 7.28
C ASP A 241 12.73 9.07 6.43
N GLN A 242 11.42 9.01 6.66
CA GLN A 242 10.51 8.12 5.96
C GLN A 242 9.15 8.76 5.65
N THR A 243 9.03 10.08 5.74
CA THR A 243 7.75 10.75 5.52
C THR A 243 7.95 12.00 4.69
N LEU A 244 7.15 12.14 3.63
CA LEU A 244 7.05 13.36 2.83
C LEU A 244 5.61 13.84 2.74
N ALA A 245 5.42 15.14 2.55
CA ALA A 245 4.12 15.76 2.34
C ALA A 245 4.12 16.48 0.97
N LEU A 246 3.15 16.12 0.15
CA LEU A 246 2.89 16.71 -1.16
C LEU A 246 1.58 17.49 -1.08
N PRO A 247 1.59 18.82 -1.24
CA PRO A 247 0.36 19.60 -1.28
C PRO A 247 -0.43 19.34 -2.56
N SER A 248 -1.76 19.36 -2.45
CA SER A 248 -2.69 19.40 -3.58
C SER A 248 -3.34 20.77 -3.60
N TYR A 249 -3.01 21.56 -4.61
CA TYR A 249 -3.60 22.88 -4.85
C TYR A 249 -4.95 22.77 -5.56
N ASP A 250 -5.69 23.88 -5.61
CA ASP A 250 -6.92 24.00 -6.42
C ASP A 250 -6.64 23.63 -7.88
N GLY A 251 -7.59 22.93 -8.49
CA GLY A 251 -7.41 22.34 -9.82
C GLY A 251 -8.73 22.11 -10.54
N ASN A 252 -8.77 21.07 -11.36
CA ASN A 252 -9.91 20.78 -12.23
C ASN A 252 -11.10 20.07 -11.56
N GLY A 253 -11.03 19.84 -10.25
CA GLY A 253 -12.10 19.16 -9.50
C GLY A 253 -12.26 17.66 -9.77
N MET A 254 -11.44 17.06 -10.63
CA MET A 254 -11.55 15.62 -10.92
C MET A 254 -11.02 14.74 -9.78
N TYR A 255 -10.16 15.29 -8.91
CA TYR A 255 -9.53 14.62 -7.77
C TYR A 255 -8.97 13.21 -8.05
N LEU A 256 -8.55 12.92 -9.29
CA LEU A 256 -8.11 11.57 -9.68
C LEU A 256 -7.04 11.01 -8.74
N SER A 257 -5.96 11.76 -8.49
CA SER A 257 -4.89 11.30 -7.60
C SER A 257 -5.37 11.13 -6.15
N ALA A 258 -6.12 12.10 -5.62
CA ALA A 258 -6.56 12.06 -4.21
C ALA A 258 -7.62 10.97 -3.98
N GLY A 259 -8.60 10.84 -4.88
CA GLY A 259 -9.61 9.79 -4.83
C GLY A 259 -9.00 8.39 -4.97
N ASN A 260 -8.02 8.22 -5.88
CA ASN A 260 -7.26 6.98 -5.98
C ASN A 260 -6.53 6.67 -4.68
N VAL A 261 -5.84 7.64 -4.07
CA VAL A 261 -5.14 7.46 -2.79
C VAL A 261 -6.09 7.07 -1.66
N ALA A 262 -7.28 7.68 -1.59
CA ALA A 262 -8.27 7.35 -0.58
C ALA A 262 -8.72 5.88 -0.66
N ALA A 263 -8.80 5.30 -1.86
CA ALA A 263 -9.17 3.90 -2.08
C ALA A 263 -7.96 2.95 -2.10
N ASN A 264 -6.78 3.44 -2.49
CA ASN A 264 -5.54 2.70 -2.65
C ASN A 264 -4.34 3.62 -2.36
N ALA A 265 -3.77 3.50 -1.16
CA ALA A 265 -2.67 4.33 -0.71
C ALA A 265 -1.37 4.15 -1.50
N LYS A 266 -1.24 3.12 -2.34
CA LYS A 266 0.01 2.89 -3.09
C LYS A 266 0.28 4.04 -4.05
N VAL A 267 1.43 4.68 -3.84
CA VAL A 267 1.91 5.77 -4.70
C VAL A 267 3.34 5.51 -5.17
N GLY A 268 3.62 5.93 -6.39
CA GLY A 268 4.97 6.11 -6.89
C GLY A 268 5.23 7.58 -7.16
N LEU A 269 6.39 8.08 -6.78
CA LEU A 269 6.84 9.43 -7.09
C LEU A 269 8.12 9.35 -7.90
N LEU A 270 8.20 10.18 -8.94
CA LEU A 270 9.39 10.33 -9.77
C LEU A 270 9.78 11.79 -9.82
N PHE A 271 10.90 12.09 -9.17
CA PHE A 271 11.57 13.38 -9.20
C PHE A 271 12.66 13.34 -10.27
N ILE A 272 12.76 14.38 -11.09
CA ILE A 272 13.74 14.47 -12.17
C ILE A 272 14.38 15.86 -12.14
N ASP A 273 15.70 15.88 -12.29
CA ASP A 273 16.46 17.04 -12.73
C ASP A 273 16.70 16.93 -14.23
N PHE A 274 16.23 17.90 -15.00
CA PHE A 274 16.48 17.94 -16.44
C PHE A 274 17.72 18.78 -16.80
N GLU A 275 18.19 19.67 -15.93
CA GLU A 275 19.37 20.51 -16.21
C GLU A 275 20.65 19.76 -15.85
N GLN A 276 20.64 19.09 -14.70
CA GLN A 276 21.68 18.19 -14.22
C GLN A 276 21.13 16.77 -14.12
N PRO A 277 21.01 16.04 -15.26
CA PRO A 277 20.36 14.74 -15.37
C PRO A 277 20.53 13.84 -14.14
N HIS A 278 19.46 13.75 -13.36
CA HIS A 278 19.39 12.96 -12.13
C HIS A 278 17.91 12.64 -11.87
N ARG A 279 17.60 11.43 -11.39
CA ARG A 279 16.25 11.10 -10.97
C ARG A 279 16.24 10.29 -9.69
N LEU A 280 15.22 10.55 -8.89
CA LEU A 280 14.91 9.83 -7.66
C LEU A 280 13.49 9.26 -7.78
N ARG A 281 13.37 7.95 -7.53
CA ARG A 281 12.08 7.27 -7.42
C ARG A 281 11.78 6.98 -5.98
N ILE A 282 10.53 7.16 -5.60
CA ILE A 282 10.02 6.80 -4.28
C ILE A 282 8.77 5.96 -4.47
N HIS A 283 8.68 4.83 -3.78
CA HIS A 283 7.42 4.13 -3.57
C HIS A 283 7.02 4.22 -2.11
N GLY A 284 5.72 4.35 -1.87
CA GLY A 284 5.18 4.54 -0.54
C GLY A 284 3.69 4.31 -0.43
N ALA A 285 3.17 4.58 0.76
CA ALA A 285 1.75 4.66 1.04
C ALA A 285 1.36 6.09 1.41
N ALA A 286 0.41 6.67 0.69
CA ALA A 286 -0.12 7.99 0.94
C ALA A 286 -1.41 7.94 1.76
N ARG A 287 -1.59 8.90 2.67
CA ARG A 287 -2.88 9.25 3.28
C ARG A 287 -3.23 10.68 2.93
N LEU A 288 -4.53 11.00 2.91
CA LEU A 288 -5.00 12.36 2.73
C LEU A 288 -5.10 13.08 4.08
N VAL A 289 -4.68 14.34 4.11
CA VAL A 289 -4.76 15.20 5.29
C VAL A 289 -5.47 16.49 4.93
N ARG A 290 -6.40 16.89 5.79
CA ARG A 290 -7.18 18.15 5.67
C ARG A 290 -7.19 18.95 6.98
N ASP A 291 -6.36 18.54 7.94
CA ASP A 291 -6.23 19.25 9.20
C ASP A 291 -5.68 20.66 8.94
N GLU A 292 -6.32 21.68 9.52
CA GLU A 292 -5.98 23.09 9.27
C GLU A 292 -4.59 23.44 9.79
N ALA A 293 -4.14 22.84 10.90
CA ALA A 293 -2.82 23.11 11.46
C ALA A 293 -1.71 22.52 10.58
N GLU A 294 -1.91 21.32 10.03
CA GLU A 294 -0.99 20.74 9.04
C GLU A 294 -1.01 21.55 7.72
N LEU A 295 -2.17 22.00 7.27
CA LEU A 295 -2.33 22.77 6.03
C LEU A 295 -1.78 24.20 6.13
N ALA A 296 -1.79 24.83 7.31
CA ALA A 296 -1.24 26.17 7.52
C ALA A 296 0.23 26.27 7.09
N ALA A 297 0.96 25.15 7.15
CA ALA A 297 2.33 25.10 6.68
C ALA A 297 2.45 25.14 5.14
N PHE A 298 1.40 24.84 4.39
CA PHE A 298 1.38 24.75 2.91
C PHE A 298 0.35 25.70 2.29
N PRO A 299 0.70 27.00 2.12
CA PRO A 299 -0.20 27.99 1.55
C PRO A 299 -0.79 27.55 0.21
N GLY A 300 -2.10 27.77 0.04
CA GLY A 300 -2.85 27.42 -1.18
C GLY A 300 -3.23 25.93 -1.31
N ALA A 301 -2.77 25.05 -0.43
CA ALA A 301 -3.14 23.63 -0.46
C ALA A 301 -4.58 23.41 0.02
N GLU A 302 -5.38 22.67 -0.74
CA GLU A 302 -6.71 22.20 -0.31
C GLU A 302 -6.62 20.95 0.57
N LEU A 303 -5.59 20.13 0.36
CA LEU A 303 -5.28 18.93 1.14
C LEU A 303 -3.81 18.56 0.95
N LEU A 304 -3.29 17.69 1.82
CA LEU A 304 -1.96 17.08 1.66
C LEU A 304 -2.07 15.59 1.36
N LEU A 305 -1.17 15.11 0.51
CA LEU A 305 -0.83 13.69 0.41
C LEU A 305 0.41 13.46 1.29
N VAL A 306 0.21 12.89 2.47
CA VAL A 306 1.32 12.51 3.36
C VAL A 306 1.72 11.08 3.05
N VAL A 307 2.94 10.91 2.53
CA VAL A 307 3.45 9.64 2.03
C VAL A 307 4.46 9.07 3.02
N LYS A 308 4.15 7.89 3.54
CA LYS A 308 5.13 7.03 4.20
C LYS A 308 5.99 6.37 3.11
N VAL A 309 7.27 6.68 3.12
CA VAL A 309 8.27 6.12 2.20
C VAL A 309 8.59 4.69 2.60
N TYR A 310 8.57 3.80 1.62
CA TYR A 310 8.94 2.40 1.78
C TYR A 310 10.25 2.08 1.08
N GLU A 311 10.44 2.67 -0.11
CA GLU A 311 11.69 2.57 -0.84
C GLU A 311 11.95 3.86 -1.61
N ALA A 312 13.21 4.26 -1.62
CA ALA A 312 13.75 5.32 -2.43
C ALA A 312 14.93 4.77 -3.22
N PHE A 313 14.98 5.06 -4.51
CA PHE A 313 16.08 4.60 -5.34
C PHE A 313 16.43 5.56 -6.47
N VAL A 314 17.73 5.73 -6.64
CA VAL A 314 18.32 6.52 -7.72
C VAL A 314 18.51 5.61 -8.93
N ASN A 315 18.35 6.13 -10.14
CA ASN A 315 18.66 5.38 -11.36
C ASN A 315 19.57 6.19 -12.29
N CYS A 316 20.38 5.49 -13.08
CA CYS A 316 21.38 6.07 -14.00
C CYS A 316 20.79 7.09 -14.97
N SER A 317 21.36 8.30 -15.04
CA SER A 317 20.90 9.43 -15.85
C SER A 317 21.05 9.31 -17.36
N ARG A 318 21.59 8.18 -17.87
CA ARG A 318 21.96 7.95 -19.29
C ARG A 318 20.94 8.41 -20.34
N TYR A 319 19.64 8.35 -20.05
CA TYR A 319 18.56 8.71 -20.99
C TYR A 319 17.67 9.86 -20.50
N VAL A 320 18.09 10.61 -19.48
CA VAL A 320 17.40 11.85 -19.11
C VAL A 320 17.90 12.94 -20.04
N HIS A 321 17.04 13.36 -20.97
CA HIS A 321 17.35 14.45 -21.89
C HIS A 321 17.53 15.76 -21.12
N ARG A 322 18.48 16.57 -21.57
CA ARG A 322 18.71 17.88 -20.97
C ARG A 322 17.68 18.89 -21.46
N TYR A 323 17.02 19.55 -20.52
CA TYR A 323 16.15 20.70 -20.78
C TYR A 323 16.60 21.84 -19.89
N GLN A 324 16.46 23.06 -20.38
CA GLN A 324 16.68 24.27 -19.60
C GLN A 324 15.34 24.78 -19.08
N ARG A 325 15.28 25.11 -17.79
CA ARG A 325 14.06 25.70 -17.20
C ARG A 325 13.94 27.16 -17.66
N ALA A 326 12.79 27.50 -18.23
CA ALA A 326 12.53 28.86 -18.72
C ALA A 326 12.12 29.81 -17.58
N GLU A 327 11.10 29.43 -16.81
CA GLU A 327 10.53 30.29 -15.75
C GLU A 327 9.72 29.47 -14.73
N THR A 328 9.41 30.10 -13.58
CA THR A 328 8.42 29.60 -12.62
C THR A 328 7.02 29.96 -13.13
N SER A 329 6.06 29.04 -13.00
CA SER A 329 4.67 29.37 -13.31
C SER A 329 4.16 30.46 -12.36
N PRO A 330 3.54 31.54 -12.86
CA PRO A 330 3.07 32.63 -12.01
C PRO A 330 1.88 32.22 -11.13
N PHE A 331 1.29 31.03 -11.37
CA PHE A 331 0.18 30.46 -10.59
C PHE A 331 0.64 29.62 -9.40
N VAL A 332 1.96 29.47 -9.19
CA VAL A 332 2.48 28.83 -7.98
C VAL A 332 2.07 29.66 -6.75
N PRO A 333 1.60 29.05 -5.65
CA PRO A 333 1.28 29.81 -4.44
C PRO A 333 2.46 30.66 -3.96
N GLY A 334 2.20 31.96 -3.72
CA GLY A 334 3.21 32.96 -3.36
C GLY A 334 3.77 33.76 -4.54
N GLU A 335 3.52 33.34 -5.78
CA GLU A 335 3.80 34.14 -6.99
C GLU A 335 2.68 35.17 -7.25
N PRO A 336 2.91 36.21 -8.09
CA PRO A 336 1.95 37.30 -8.30
C PRO A 336 0.54 36.87 -8.74
N ARG A 337 0.40 35.71 -9.39
CA ARG A 337 -0.87 35.16 -9.86
C ARG A 337 -1.27 33.88 -9.11
N GLY A 338 -0.65 33.60 -7.96
CA GLY A 338 -0.85 32.36 -7.19
C GLY A 338 -2.26 32.18 -6.65
N ASP A 339 -2.98 33.28 -6.42
CA ASP A 339 -4.38 33.27 -5.97
C ASP A 339 -5.39 33.42 -7.13
N GLU A 340 -4.91 33.58 -8.36
CA GLU A 340 -5.79 33.69 -9.53
C GLU A 340 -6.48 32.36 -9.81
N MET A 341 -7.77 32.44 -10.13
CA MET A 341 -8.50 31.29 -10.63
C MET A 341 -7.95 30.87 -12.00
N ALA A 342 -7.74 29.57 -12.20
CA ALA A 342 -7.20 29.04 -13.44
C ALA A 342 -8.00 29.53 -14.67
N PRO A 343 -7.34 30.05 -15.74
CA PRO A 343 -8.03 30.74 -16.83
C PRO A 343 -9.13 29.93 -17.53
N TRP A 344 -8.98 28.60 -17.61
CA TRP A 344 -10.00 27.74 -18.22
C TRP A 344 -11.32 27.70 -17.43
N LYS A 345 -11.32 28.01 -16.12
CA LYS A 345 -12.55 28.13 -15.32
C LYS A 345 -13.42 29.32 -15.77
N ASN A 346 -12.87 30.27 -16.51
CA ASN A 346 -13.62 31.39 -17.09
C ASN A 346 -14.35 31.03 -18.41
N LEU A 347 -14.18 29.79 -18.91
CA LEU A 347 -14.90 29.33 -20.09
C LEU A 347 -16.42 29.40 -19.87
N ASP A 348 -17.14 29.93 -20.85
CA ASP A 348 -18.61 30.04 -20.75
C ASP A 348 -19.30 28.70 -20.61
N VAL A 349 -18.82 27.70 -21.34
CA VAL A 349 -19.35 26.34 -21.30
C VAL A 349 -19.22 25.67 -19.91
N LEU A 350 -18.39 26.20 -19.02
CA LEU A 350 -18.17 25.66 -17.67
C LEU A 350 -18.91 26.45 -16.58
N ARG A 351 -19.54 27.57 -16.90
CA ARG A 351 -20.15 28.50 -15.94
C ARG A 351 -21.06 27.78 -14.94
N ASP A 352 -21.97 26.95 -15.46
CA ASP A 352 -22.97 26.25 -14.65
C ASP A 352 -22.41 25.00 -13.96
N ALA A 353 -21.19 24.58 -14.31
CA ALA A 353 -20.49 23.45 -13.69
C ALA A 353 -19.51 23.88 -12.60
N LEU A 354 -19.20 25.19 -12.48
CA LEU A 354 -18.30 25.68 -11.44
C LEU A 354 -18.88 25.47 -10.04
N PRO A 355 -18.05 25.08 -9.04
CA PRO A 355 -18.47 25.06 -7.64
C PRO A 355 -18.74 26.49 -7.15
N GLY A 356 -19.57 26.63 -6.11
CA GLY A 356 -19.98 27.95 -5.60
C GLY A 356 -18.82 28.89 -5.28
N ARG A 357 -17.72 28.37 -4.70
CA ARG A 357 -16.50 29.15 -4.42
C ARG A 357 -15.88 29.79 -5.67
N ASP A 358 -15.88 29.07 -6.79
CA ASP A 358 -15.28 29.54 -8.04
C ASP A 358 -16.21 30.51 -8.76
N ARG A 359 -17.54 30.35 -8.61
CA ARG A 359 -18.52 31.32 -9.12
C ARG A 359 -18.35 32.68 -8.45
N VAL A 360 -18.25 32.71 -7.12
CA VAL A 360 -18.01 33.95 -6.35
C VAL A 360 -16.70 34.60 -6.78
N ARG A 361 -15.59 33.83 -6.84
CA ARG A 361 -14.29 34.35 -7.31
C ARG A 361 -14.36 34.91 -8.73
N ARG A 362 -15.11 34.27 -9.62
CA ARG A 362 -15.31 34.73 -11.01
C ARG A 362 -16.05 36.07 -11.06
N GLU A 363 -17.06 36.26 -10.22
CA GLU A 363 -17.83 37.50 -10.10
C GLU A 363 -16.97 38.62 -9.50
N GLU A 364 -16.25 38.35 -8.41
CA GLU A 364 -15.38 39.31 -7.71
C GLU A 364 -14.18 39.76 -8.56
N ALA A 365 -13.58 38.84 -9.33
CA ALA A 365 -12.45 39.15 -10.20
C ALA A 365 -12.85 39.99 -11.43
N GLY A 366 -14.15 40.27 -11.64
CA GLY A 366 -14.65 40.91 -12.86
C GLY A 366 -14.22 40.16 -14.13
N SER A 367 -13.94 38.86 -14.01
CA SER A 367 -13.31 38.08 -15.07
C SER A 367 -14.26 37.97 -16.25
N ARG A 368 -13.84 38.53 -17.39
CA ARG A 368 -14.58 38.47 -18.65
C ARG A 368 -14.78 36.99 -19.01
N SER A 369 -16.02 36.66 -19.32
CA SER A 369 -16.39 35.37 -19.92
C SER A 369 -15.47 35.09 -21.11
N MET A 370 -15.01 33.84 -21.23
CA MET A 370 -14.05 33.45 -22.25
C MET A 370 -14.67 32.38 -23.14
N THR A 371 -14.59 32.58 -24.44
CA THR A 371 -14.95 31.56 -25.42
C THR A 371 -13.85 30.50 -25.52
N ARG A 372 -14.20 29.33 -26.07
CA ARG A 372 -13.22 28.26 -26.30
C ARG A 372 -12.10 28.69 -27.25
N GLU A 373 -12.42 29.52 -28.24
CA GLU A 373 -11.47 30.02 -29.24
C GLU A 373 -10.45 30.97 -28.60
N GLU A 374 -10.90 31.90 -27.77
CA GLU A 374 -10.02 32.80 -27.02
C GLU A 374 -9.09 32.03 -26.08
N TYR A 375 -9.61 31.02 -25.38
CA TYR A 375 -8.80 30.17 -24.51
C TYR A 375 -7.72 29.41 -25.29
N LEU A 376 -8.08 28.80 -26.43
CA LEU A 376 -7.11 28.10 -27.29
C LEU A 376 -6.04 29.06 -27.84
N ALA A 377 -6.41 30.30 -28.15
CA ALA A 377 -5.46 31.32 -28.58
C ALA A 377 -4.47 31.69 -27.47
N ARG A 378 -4.94 31.84 -26.22
CA ARG A 378 -4.07 32.08 -25.04
C ARG A 378 -3.15 30.90 -24.75
N LEU A 379 -3.67 29.67 -24.84
CA LEU A 379 -2.90 28.45 -24.62
C LEU A 379 -1.74 28.31 -25.61
N LYS A 380 -1.95 28.67 -26.89
CA LYS A 380 -0.88 28.72 -27.90
C LYS A 380 0.21 29.75 -27.59
N ARG A 381 -0.10 30.80 -26.81
CA ARG A 381 0.85 31.84 -26.39
C ARG A 381 1.50 31.55 -25.03
N GLY A 382 1.09 30.49 -24.33
CA GLY A 382 1.60 30.17 -23.00
C GLY A 382 1.05 31.05 -21.88
N GLU A 383 -0.07 31.74 -22.10
CA GLU A 383 -0.67 32.69 -21.15
C GLU A 383 -1.62 32.04 -20.11
N THR A 384 -1.78 30.71 -20.16
CA THR A 384 -2.80 29.94 -19.41
C THR A 384 -2.24 28.92 -18.46
#